data_AF-A0A3B0XKC2-F1
#
_entry.id   AF-A0A3B0XKC2-F1
#
_cell.length_a   1.000
_cell.length_b   1.000
_cell.length_c   1.000
_cell.angle_alpha   90.00
_cell.angle_beta   90.00
_cell.angle_gamma   90.00
#
_symmetry.space_group_name_H-M   'P 1'
#
loop_
_entity.id
_entity.type
_entity.pdbx_description
1 polymer ?
#
loop_
_entity_poly.entity_id
_entity_poly.type
_entity_poly.pdbx_seq_one_letter_code
_entity_poly.pdbx_strand_id
1 'polypeptide(L)'
;MKKILTLFMIIFLSGCINFGEEIETTSPSLAQVERCRIAMHIKPEVELTPLGFKLNASGIDDAIWFKFKTKNINIEDIFYKDITDILVLKDEYRFHYNGDIKWWAAQDKLLTGGQAELPDAKFMNIGIDKTTDGLIIYIMWHET
;
A
#
# COMPACT_ATOMS: atom_id res chain seq x y z
N MET A 1 -21.09 22.90 57.66
CA MET A 1 -21.15 21.94 56.53
C MET A 1 -22.08 22.48 55.45
N LYS A 2 -21.57 22.86 54.28
CA LYS A 2 -22.33 22.84 53.00
C LYS A 2 -21.32 22.80 51.86
N LYS A 3 -21.54 21.84 50.97
CA LYS A 3 -20.56 21.25 50.05
C LYS A 3 -20.37 22.14 48.82
N ILE A 4 -19.12 22.24 48.39
CA ILE A 4 -18.69 22.69 47.06
C ILE A 4 -19.29 21.72 46.04
N LEU A 5 -20.02 22.23 45.05
CA LEU A 5 -20.45 21.43 43.89
C LEU A 5 -19.90 22.10 42.62
N THR A 6 -18.70 21.69 42.25
CA THR A 6 -18.03 22.05 41.00
C THR A 6 -18.82 21.42 39.85
N LEU A 7 -19.38 22.26 38.97
CA LEU A 7 -20.09 21.82 37.77
C LEU A 7 -19.06 21.31 36.75
N PHE A 8 -18.96 19.99 36.63
CA PHE A 8 -18.13 19.32 35.62
C PHE A 8 -18.77 19.51 34.23
N MET A 9 -18.14 20.32 33.40
CA MET A 9 -18.50 20.49 31.99
C MET A 9 -17.87 19.35 31.19
N ILE A 10 -18.62 18.27 30.96
CA ILE A 10 -18.17 17.18 30.07
C ILE A 10 -18.51 17.58 28.64
N ILE A 11 -17.52 18.09 27.92
CA ILE A 11 -17.59 18.26 26.47
C ILE A 11 -17.39 16.86 25.87
N PHE A 12 -18.48 16.19 25.52
CA PHE A 12 -18.43 15.05 24.60
C PHE A 12 -18.11 15.59 23.20
N LEU A 13 -16.82 15.63 22.87
CA LEU A 13 -16.36 15.70 21.48
C LEU A 13 -16.64 14.34 20.83
N SER A 14 -17.91 14.06 20.52
CA SER A 14 -18.26 13.03 19.55
C SER A 14 -17.97 13.59 18.15
N GLY A 15 -16.69 13.80 17.85
CA GLY A 15 -16.25 13.81 16.47
C GLY A 15 -16.51 12.41 15.94
N CYS A 16 -17.53 12.24 15.10
CA CYS A 16 -17.65 11.02 14.30
C CYS A 16 -16.35 10.90 13.50
N ILE A 17 -15.44 10.04 13.94
CA ILE A 17 -14.27 9.65 13.16
C ILE A 17 -14.86 8.99 11.92
N ASN A 18 -14.84 9.70 10.79
CA ASN A 18 -15.29 9.16 9.53
C ASN A 18 -14.09 8.44 8.91
N PHE A 19 -13.93 7.18 9.30
CA PHE A 19 -12.99 6.26 8.67
C PHE A 19 -13.27 6.26 7.16
N GLY A 20 -12.23 6.33 6.34
CA GLY A 20 -12.40 6.37 4.89
C GLY A 20 -13.10 5.11 4.37
N GLU A 21 -13.67 5.18 3.17
CA GLU A 21 -14.33 4.03 2.57
C GLU A 21 -13.29 2.95 2.22
N GLU A 22 -13.55 1.71 2.64
CA GLU A 22 -12.82 0.55 2.14
C GLU A 22 -13.21 0.29 0.68
N ILE A 23 -12.22 0.14 -0.19
CA ILE A 23 -12.45 -0.03 -1.63
C ILE A 23 -11.63 -1.21 -2.14
N GLU A 24 -12.23 -2.09 -2.94
CA GLU A 24 -11.54 -3.17 -3.63
C GLU A 24 -12.02 -3.28 -5.09
N THR A 25 -11.09 -3.35 -6.05
CA THR A 25 -11.42 -3.47 -7.48
C THR A 25 -10.28 -4.11 -8.27
N THR A 26 -10.60 -4.83 -9.35
CA THR A 26 -9.62 -5.31 -10.35
C THR A 26 -9.39 -4.32 -11.49
N SER A 27 -10.18 -3.23 -11.54
CA SER A 27 -10.14 -2.22 -12.59
C SER A 27 -10.08 -0.83 -11.95
N PRO A 28 -8.95 -0.46 -11.32
CA PRO A 28 -8.83 0.82 -10.64
C PRO A 28 -8.95 2.00 -11.61
N SER A 29 -9.57 3.07 -11.14
CA SER A 29 -9.68 4.33 -11.87
C SER A 29 -8.32 5.01 -11.99
N LEU A 30 -8.20 5.97 -12.92
CA LEU A 30 -6.98 6.79 -13.07
C LEU A 30 -6.59 7.48 -11.75
N ALA A 31 -7.57 7.96 -10.97
CA ALA A 31 -7.32 8.59 -9.69
C ALA A 31 -6.75 7.61 -8.64
N GLN A 32 -7.23 6.37 -8.62
CA GLN A 32 -6.71 5.32 -7.73
C GLN A 32 -5.29 4.90 -8.13
N VAL A 33 -5.04 4.79 -9.43
CA VAL A 33 -3.69 4.54 -9.96
C VAL A 33 -2.73 5.67 -9.57
N GLU A 34 -3.15 6.92 -9.73
CA GLU A 34 -2.31 8.07 -9.38
C GLU A 34 -2.02 8.14 -7.88
N ARG A 35 -3.02 7.84 -7.04
CA ARG A 35 -2.82 7.69 -5.59
C ARG A 35 -1.74 6.65 -5.28
N CYS A 36 -1.77 5.49 -5.97
CA CYS A 36 -0.75 4.46 -5.80
C CYS A 36 0.63 4.93 -6.26
N ARG A 37 0.72 5.63 -7.39
CA ARG A 37 2.01 6.15 -7.89
C ARG A 37 2.67 7.08 -6.87
N ILE A 38 1.88 7.98 -6.28
CA ILE A 38 2.36 8.91 -5.27
C ILE A 38 2.77 8.17 -4.01
N ALA A 39 1.88 7.35 -3.43
CA ALA A 39 2.15 6.66 -2.17
C ALA A 39 3.32 5.67 -2.27
N MET A 40 3.46 5.01 -3.41
CA MET A 40 4.44 3.94 -3.64
C MET A 40 5.68 4.41 -4.42
N HIS A 41 5.83 5.72 -4.62
CA HIS A 41 6.96 6.33 -5.34
C HIS A 41 7.26 5.67 -6.70
N ILE A 42 6.19 5.32 -7.44
CA ILE A 42 6.31 4.78 -8.79
C ILE A 42 6.56 5.95 -9.74
N LYS A 43 7.64 5.86 -10.52
CA LYS A 43 8.01 6.86 -11.53
C LYS A 43 6.86 7.10 -12.53
N PRO A 44 6.53 8.36 -12.86
CA PRO A 44 5.40 8.67 -13.72
C PRO A 44 5.57 8.15 -15.16
N GLU A 45 6.81 7.94 -15.62
CA GLU A 45 7.13 7.41 -16.95
C GLU A 45 6.84 5.91 -17.10
N VAL A 46 6.63 5.20 -15.99
CA VAL A 46 6.37 3.76 -16.01
C VAL A 46 5.01 3.51 -16.62
N GLU A 47 4.98 2.91 -17.80
CA GLU A 47 3.74 2.35 -18.34
C GLU A 47 3.32 1.16 -17.49
N LEU A 48 2.13 1.26 -16.88
CA LEU A 48 1.55 0.21 -16.07
C LEU A 48 0.17 -0.18 -16.58
N THR A 49 -0.13 -1.47 -16.48
CA THR A 49 -1.47 -2.04 -16.65
C THR A 49 -1.94 -2.46 -15.26
N PRO A 50 -2.88 -1.73 -14.64
CA PRO A 50 -3.38 -2.10 -13.32
C PRO A 50 -4.12 -3.44 -13.38
N LEU A 51 -3.90 -4.28 -12.37
CA LEU A 51 -4.53 -5.59 -12.22
C LEU A 51 -5.40 -5.69 -10.96
N GLY A 52 -5.18 -4.79 -9.99
CA GLY A 52 -6.07 -4.64 -8.86
C GLY A 52 -5.59 -3.60 -7.86
N PHE A 53 -6.55 -3.13 -7.08
CA PHE A 53 -6.40 -2.11 -6.05
C PHE A 53 -7.27 -2.47 -4.85
N LYS A 54 -6.72 -2.33 -3.66
CA LYS A 54 -7.49 -2.30 -2.42
C LYS A 54 -7.01 -1.15 -1.54
N LEU A 55 -7.93 -0.43 -0.95
CA LEU A 55 -7.69 0.54 0.12
C LEU A 55 -8.42 0.05 1.36
N ASN A 56 -7.67 -0.11 2.45
CA ASN A 56 -8.24 -0.16 3.79
C ASN A 56 -7.93 1.17 4.45
N ALA A 57 -8.96 2.00 4.60
CA ALA A 57 -8.84 3.28 5.29
C ALA A 57 -9.34 3.13 6.73
N SER A 58 -8.62 2.36 7.54
CA SER A 58 -8.99 2.07 8.93
C SER A 58 -8.50 3.14 9.91
N GLY A 59 -8.73 4.42 9.59
CA GLY A 59 -8.74 5.48 10.59
C GLY A 59 -7.51 6.34 10.59
N ILE A 60 -6.60 6.10 11.54
CA ILE A 60 -5.32 6.83 11.62
C ILE A 60 -4.36 6.29 10.56
N ASP A 61 -4.43 4.98 10.28
CA ASP A 61 -3.52 4.29 9.38
C ASP A 61 -4.26 3.77 8.15
N ASP A 62 -3.75 4.12 6.97
CA ASP A 62 -4.15 3.58 5.68
C ASP A 62 -3.25 2.40 5.25
N ALA A 63 -3.85 1.42 4.58
CA ALA A 63 -3.13 0.39 3.85
C ALA A 63 -3.65 0.25 2.42
N ILE A 64 -2.73 0.13 1.47
CA ILE A 64 -3.03 0.01 0.04
C ILE A 64 -2.37 -1.25 -0.52
N TRP A 65 -3.17 -2.10 -1.17
CA TRP A 65 -2.68 -3.18 -2.02
C TRP A 65 -2.81 -2.75 -3.47
N PHE A 66 -1.72 -2.80 -4.21
CA PHE A 66 -1.72 -2.49 -5.63
C PHE A 66 -0.95 -3.55 -6.40
N LYS A 67 -1.58 -4.06 -7.45
CA LYS A 67 -0.98 -5.04 -8.36
C LYS A 67 -1.05 -4.49 -9.78
N PHE A 68 0.07 -4.52 -10.49
CA PHE A 68 0.14 -4.06 -11.87
C PHE A 68 1.15 -4.86 -12.68
N LYS A 69 0.96 -4.86 -14.01
CA LYS A 69 1.93 -5.35 -14.98
C LYS A 69 2.66 -4.16 -15.60
N THR A 70 3.95 -4.31 -15.89
CA THR A 70 4.73 -3.35 -16.66
C THR A 70 5.66 -4.09 -17.63
N LYS A 71 6.03 -3.42 -18.73
CA LYS A 71 7.02 -3.93 -19.70
C LYS A 71 8.46 -3.71 -19.22
N ASN A 72 8.66 -2.86 -18.22
CA ASN A 72 9.97 -2.62 -17.63
C ASN A 72 10.53 -3.94 -17.08
N ILE A 73 11.83 -4.15 -17.25
CA ILE A 73 12.52 -5.36 -16.79
C ILE A 73 13.42 -5.13 -15.57
N ASN A 74 13.83 -3.87 -15.33
CA ASN A 74 14.62 -3.50 -14.16
C ASN A 74 13.76 -2.75 -13.16
N ILE A 75 13.89 -3.11 -11.89
CA ILE A 75 13.15 -2.49 -10.79
C ILE A 75 13.54 -1.02 -10.58
N GLU A 76 14.77 -0.69 -10.92
CA GLU A 76 15.34 0.65 -10.88
C GLU A 76 14.64 1.64 -11.81
N ASP A 77 14.01 1.13 -12.87
CA ASP A 77 13.25 1.91 -13.83
C ASP A 77 11.83 2.17 -13.32
N ILE A 78 11.41 1.52 -12.24
CA ILE A 78 10.06 1.58 -11.68
C ILE A 78 9.99 2.56 -10.50
N PHE A 79 10.97 2.51 -9.60
CA PHE A 79 10.98 3.28 -8.36
C PHE A 79 12.12 4.30 -8.30
N TYR A 80 11.95 5.33 -7.47
CA TYR A 80 13.00 6.27 -7.10
C TYR A 80 13.96 5.64 -6.09
N LYS A 81 15.22 5.41 -6.50
CA LYS A 81 16.23 4.70 -5.68
C LYS A 81 16.61 5.43 -4.38
N ASP A 82 16.43 6.74 -4.37
CA ASP A 82 16.68 7.63 -3.23
C ASP A 82 15.57 7.55 -2.17
N ILE A 83 14.42 6.98 -2.50
CA ILE A 83 13.26 6.87 -1.61
C ILE A 83 12.94 5.42 -1.28
N THR A 84 13.01 4.53 -2.26
CA THR A 84 12.73 3.10 -2.11
C THR A 84 14.04 2.34 -2.11
N ASP A 85 14.45 1.83 -0.94
CA ASP A 85 15.63 0.97 -0.86
C ASP A 85 15.34 -0.38 -1.51
N ILE A 86 15.69 -0.49 -2.80
CA ILE A 86 15.53 -1.71 -3.59
C ILE A 86 16.60 -2.78 -3.28
N LEU A 87 17.64 -2.45 -2.51
CA LEU A 87 18.68 -3.43 -2.12
C LEU A 87 18.17 -4.44 -1.10
N VAL A 88 17.05 -4.12 -0.44
CA VAL A 88 16.37 -5.03 0.48
C VAL A 88 15.70 -6.22 -0.22
N LEU A 89 15.54 -6.15 -1.55
CA LEU A 89 14.86 -7.17 -2.33
C LEU A 89 15.73 -8.42 -2.49
N LYS A 90 15.17 -9.55 -2.07
CA LYS A 90 15.81 -10.88 -2.09
C LYS A 90 14.93 -11.87 -2.84
N ASP A 91 15.54 -12.91 -3.37
CA ASP A 91 14.78 -14.03 -3.91
C ASP A 91 14.04 -14.78 -2.79
N GLU A 92 13.02 -15.56 -3.18
CA GLU A 92 12.19 -16.36 -2.29
C GLU A 92 11.37 -15.57 -1.25
N TYR A 93 11.12 -14.30 -1.50
CA TYR A 93 10.21 -13.49 -0.69
C TYR A 93 8.78 -14.02 -0.73
N ARG A 94 8.13 -14.02 0.43
CA ARG A 94 6.72 -14.40 0.61
C ARG A 94 5.97 -13.30 1.34
N PHE A 95 4.81 -12.93 0.81
CA PHE A 95 3.91 -12.05 1.53
C PHE A 95 3.24 -12.79 2.69
N HIS A 96 3.34 -12.23 3.88
CA HIS A 96 2.54 -12.62 5.03
C HIS A 96 1.25 -11.81 5.05
N TYR A 97 0.32 -12.14 4.14
CA TYR A 97 -0.99 -11.50 4.07
C TYR A 97 -2.08 -12.55 4.26
N ASN A 98 -2.93 -12.32 5.27
CA ASN A 98 -3.97 -13.27 5.69
C ASN A 98 -5.38 -12.88 5.20
N GLY A 99 -5.51 -11.88 4.32
CA GLY A 99 -6.80 -11.42 3.83
C GLY A 99 -7.25 -12.08 2.52
N ASP A 100 -8.56 -12.08 2.30
CA ASP A 100 -9.22 -12.72 1.16
C ASP A 100 -9.26 -11.84 -0.10
N ILE A 101 -8.11 -11.43 -0.63
CA ILE A 101 -8.04 -10.71 -1.92
C ILE A 101 -7.78 -11.70 -3.05
N LYS A 102 -8.84 -12.12 -3.75
CA LYS A 102 -8.75 -13.17 -4.79
C LYS A 102 -7.79 -12.83 -5.93
N TRP A 103 -7.75 -11.56 -6.36
CA TRP A 103 -6.89 -11.13 -7.46
C TRP A 103 -5.43 -10.90 -7.04
N TRP A 104 -5.14 -10.84 -5.74
CA TRP A 104 -3.79 -10.65 -5.20
C TRP A 104 -2.95 -11.89 -5.49
N ALA A 105 -3.28 -13.04 -4.89
CA ALA A 105 -2.62 -14.33 -5.12
C ALA A 105 -1.07 -14.26 -5.03
N ALA A 106 -0.52 -13.35 -4.23
CA ALA A 106 0.92 -13.21 -4.02
C ALA A 106 1.42 -14.17 -2.93
N GLN A 107 0.55 -14.54 -1.99
CA GLN A 107 0.85 -15.48 -0.90
C GLN A 107 1.21 -16.89 -1.40
N ASP A 108 0.69 -17.28 -2.56
CA ASP A 108 0.89 -18.61 -3.15
C ASP A 108 2.18 -18.69 -3.98
N LYS A 109 3.00 -17.63 -3.98
CA LYS A 109 4.18 -17.48 -4.84
C LYS A 109 5.47 -17.34 -4.03
N LEU A 110 6.57 -17.73 -4.66
CA LEU A 110 7.93 -17.31 -4.30
C LEU A 110 8.30 -16.18 -5.25
N LEU A 111 8.57 -14.99 -4.71
CA LEU A 111 8.82 -13.78 -5.48
C LEU A 111 10.24 -13.28 -5.22
N THR A 112 10.77 -12.45 -6.12
CA THR A 112 11.87 -11.55 -5.73
C THR A 112 11.22 -10.36 -5.02
N GLY A 113 11.57 -10.07 -3.77
CA GLY A 113 10.82 -9.12 -2.97
C GLY A 113 11.44 -8.79 -1.61
N GLY A 114 10.80 -7.91 -0.87
CA GLY A 114 11.25 -7.45 0.43
C GLY A 114 10.41 -6.30 0.95
N GLN A 115 10.80 -5.78 2.11
CA GLN A 115 10.19 -4.59 2.69
C GLN A 115 11.15 -3.41 2.55
N ALA A 116 10.68 -2.32 1.95
CA ALA A 116 11.36 -1.04 1.92
C ALA A 116 10.70 -0.09 2.92
N GLU A 117 11.51 0.60 3.71
CA GLU A 117 11.07 1.72 4.54
C GLU A 117 10.98 2.98 3.67
N LEU A 118 9.95 3.78 3.90
CA LEU A 118 9.72 5.07 3.26
C LEU A 118 9.75 6.17 4.33
N PRO A 119 9.88 7.46 3.92
CA PRO A 119 9.71 8.58 4.85
C PRO A 119 8.36 8.55 5.60
N ASP A 120 8.31 9.18 6.77
CA ASP A 120 7.10 9.36 7.59
C ASP A 120 6.43 8.07 8.09
N ALA A 121 7.22 7.10 8.57
CA ALA A 121 6.72 5.83 9.11
C ALA A 121 5.82 5.05 8.13
N LYS A 122 6.17 5.13 6.84
CA LYS A 122 5.51 4.39 5.76
C LYS A 122 6.38 3.23 5.33
N PHE A 123 5.75 2.17 4.86
CA PHE A 123 6.45 0.94 4.47
C PHE A 123 5.84 0.36 3.19
N MET A 124 6.71 -0.24 2.37
CA MET A 124 6.33 -0.95 1.15
C MET A 124 6.84 -2.38 1.20
N ASN A 125 5.92 -3.33 1.28
CA ASN A 125 6.20 -4.73 0.98
C ASN A 125 6.05 -4.94 -0.53
N ILE A 126 7.16 -5.23 -1.20
CA ILE A 126 7.23 -5.37 -2.66
C ILE A 126 7.50 -6.84 -3.00
N GLY A 127 6.77 -7.36 -3.98
CA GLY A 127 7.09 -8.64 -4.61
C GLY A 127 7.01 -8.53 -6.13
N ILE A 128 7.91 -9.22 -6.80
CA ILE A 128 8.14 -9.16 -8.24
C ILE A 128 8.05 -10.58 -8.78
N ASP A 129 7.15 -10.76 -9.74
CA ASP A 129 7.02 -11.96 -10.53
C ASP A 129 7.49 -11.67 -11.96
N LYS A 130 8.56 -12.35 -12.38
CA LYS A 130 9.15 -12.18 -13.71
C LYS A 130 8.37 -13.01 -14.70
N THR A 131 7.83 -12.35 -15.73
CA THR A 131 7.08 -13.00 -16.80
C THR A 131 7.82 -12.86 -18.14
N THR A 132 7.36 -13.56 -19.18
CA THR A 132 7.93 -13.41 -20.53
C THR A 132 7.74 -12.01 -21.11
N ASP A 133 6.75 -11.26 -20.63
CA ASP A 133 6.31 -9.98 -21.20
C ASP A 133 6.63 -8.78 -20.30
N GLY A 134 7.57 -8.94 -19.36
CA GLY A 134 7.92 -7.95 -18.35
C GLY A 134 7.63 -8.43 -16.94
N LEU A 135 7.25 -7.51 -16.05
CA LEU A 135 7.10 -7.77 -14.62
C LEU A 135 5.65 -7.65 -14.17
N ILE A 136 5.24 -8.53 -13.26
CA ILE A 136 4.07 -8.31 -12.42
C ILE A 136 4.57 -7.89 -11.05
N ILE A 137 4.14 -6.71 -10.61
CA ILE A 137 4.54 -6.11 -9.34
C ILE A 137 3.37 -6.18 -8.37
N TYR A 138 3.69 -6.57 -7.14
CA TYR A 138 2.81 -6.65 -6.00
C TYR A 138 3.33 -5.67 -4.95
N ILE A 139 2.51 -4.69 -4.54
CA ILE A 139 2.88 -3.76 -3.47
C ILE A 139 1.79 -3.75 -2.41
N MET A 140 2.16 -3.99 -1.16
CA MET A 140 1.38 -3.57 0.00
C MET A 140 2.09 -2.38 0.63
N TRP A 141 1.47 -1.21 0.53
CA TRP A 141 1.88 0.00 1.20
C TRP A 141 1.06 0.18 2.48
N HIS A 142 1.67 0.69 3.54
CA HIS A 142 0.97 1.05 4.78
C HIS A 142 1.75 2.11 5.56
N GLU A 143 1.04 2.82 6.43
CA GLU A 143 1.59 3.70 7.46
C GLU A 143 1.37 3.10 8.87
N THR A 144 2.20 3.52 9.84
CA THR A 144 2.17 3.06 11.25
C THR A 144 2.46 4.18 12.24
#